data_AF-A0A351EYC6-F1
#
_entry.id   AF-A0A351EYC6-F1
#
_cell.length_a   1.000
_cell.length_b   1.000
_cell.length_c   1.000
_cell.angle_alpha   90.00
_cell.angle_beta   90.00
_cell.angle_gamma   90.00
#
_symmetry.space_group_name_H-M   'P 1'
#
loop_
_entity.id
_entity.type
_entity.pdbx_description
1 polymer ?
#
loop_
_entity_poly.entity_id
_entity_poly.type
_entity_poly.pdbx_seq_one_letter_code
_entity_poly.pdbx_strand_id
1 'polypeptide(L)'
;MSPFPISLPAVSALNLERAKIADRMVNTKVQDVMTPIPVTVAPDHNVRDAAQRMIDARVHRVLVTQNDELVGILSSLDLVGLVASDF
;
A
#
# COMPACT_ATOMS: atom_id res chain seq x y z
N MET A 1 -2.81 -1.05 56.41
CA MET A 1 -3.13 -0.13 55.31
C MET A 1 -2.80 -0.83 54.00
N SER A 2 -3.80 -1.31 53.27
CA SER A 2 -3.59 -1.81 51.90
C SER A 2 -3.38 -0.62 50.96
N PRO A 3 -2.47 -0.70 49.98
CA PRO A 3 -2.37 0.33 48.96
C PRO A 3 -3.58 0.20 48.02
N PHE A 4 -4.14 1.33 47.62
CA PHE A 4 -5.28 1.47 46.72
C PHE A 4 -5.17 0.56 45.47
N PRO A 5 -6.28 -0.05 44.99
CA PRO A 5 -6.28 -0.74 43.71
C PRO A 5 -6.24 0.31 42.60
N ILE A 6 -5.20 0.31 41.77
CA ILE A 6 -5.19 1.08 40.53
C ILE A 6 -6.07 0.32 39.53
N SER A 7 -7.39 0.54 39.56
CA SER A 7 -8.26 0.17 38.44
C SER A 7 -7.94 1.13 37.30
N LEU A 8 -6.91 0.78 36.50
CA LEU A 8 -6.38 1.62 35.43
C LEU A 8 -7.41 1.77 34.28
N PRO A 9 -8.07 2.93 34.10
CA PRO A 9 -8.99 3.15 32.97
C PRO A 9 -8.29 3.19 31.60
N ALA A 10 -6.95 3.37 31.57
CA ALA A 10 -6.22 3.49 30.31
C ALA A 10 -6.09 2.16 29.55
N VAL A 11 -6.07 1.02 30.24
CA VAL A 11 -5.96 -0.31 29.60
C VAL A 11 -7.27 -0.69 28.88
N SER A 12 -8.43 -0.31 29.43
CA SER A 12 -9.73 -0.57 28.80
C SER A 12 -9.95 0.30 27.56
N ALA A 13 -9.53 1.56 27.59
CA ALA A 13 -9.59 2.46 26.43
C ALA A 13 -8.72 1.97 25.26
N LEU A 14 -7.50 1.48 25.52
CA LEU A 14 -6.61 0.91 24.51
C LEU A 14 -7.22 -0.35 23.85
N ASN A 15 -7.85 -1.22 24.65
CA ASN A 15 -8.53 -2.41 24.14
C ASN A 15 -9.75 -2.05 23.26
N LEU A 16 -10.49 -0.99 23.62
CA LEU A 16 -11.62 -0.51 22.85
C LEU A 16 -11.18 0.06 21.48
N GLU A 17 -10.09 0.84 21.44
CA GLU A 17 -9.54 1.36 20.18
C GLU A 17 -9.05 0.24 19.26
N ARG A 18 -8.39 -0.78 19.82
CA ARG A 18 -8.00 -1.98 19.06
C ARG A 18 -9.21 -2.74 18.49
N ALA A 19 -10.27 -2.89 19.28
CA ALA A 19 -11.51 -3.54 18.84
C ALA A 19 -12.19 -2.77 17.70
N LYS A 20 -12.23 -1.44 17.76
CA LYS A 20 -12.75 -0.58 16.68
C LYS A 20 -11.93 -0.71 15.39
N ILE A 21 -10.59 -0.72 15.49
CA ILE A 21 -9.71 -0.87 14.32
C ILE A 21 -9.91 -2.25 13.68
N ALA A 22 -10.01 -3.31 14.50
CA ALA A 22 -10.26 -4.66 14.03
C ALA A 22 -11.63 -4.79 13.34
N ASP A 23 -12.69 -4.24 13.95
CA ASP A 23 -14.03 -4.21 13.35
C ASP A 23 -14.02 -3.48 12.00
N ARG A 24 -13.35 -2.32 11.93
CA ARG A 24 -13.22 -1.55 10.70
C ARG A 24 -12.44 -2.31 9.62
N MET A 25 -11.38 -3.04 9.98
CA MET A 25 -10.62 -3.85 9.03
C MET A 25 -11.44 -5.03 8.47
N VAL A 26 -12.33 -5.64 9.26
CA VAL A 26 -13.18 -6.76 8.82
C VAL A 26 -14.34 -6.28 7.95
N ASN A 27 -14.91 -5.12 8.25
CA ASN A 27 -16.12 -4.62 7.56
C ASN A 27 -15.85 -3.68 6.38
N THR A 28 -14.61 -3.23 6.16
CA THR A 28 -14.26 -2.37 5.02
C THR A 28 -14.07 -3.19 3.76
N LYS A 29 -14.77 -2.87 2.68
CA LYS A 29 -14.56 -3.55 1.39
C LYS A 29 -13.33 -2.99 0.70
N VAL A 30 -12.62 -3.82 -0.06
CA VAL A 30 -11.44 -3.39 -0.85
C VAL A 30 -11.80 -2.23 -1.79
N GLN A 31 -12.96 -2.30 -2.43
CA GLN A 31 -13.45 -1.25 -3.32
C GLN A 31 -13.59 0.13 -2.64
N ASP A 32 -13.78 0.17 -1.32
CA ASP A 32 -14.00 1.40 -0.56
C ASP A 32 -12.67 2.13 -0.27
N VAL A 33 -11.54 1.44 -0.45
CA VAL A 33 -10.18 1.96 -0.13
C VAL A 33 -9.21 1.89 -1.29
N MET A 34 -9.53 1.15 -2.36
CA MET A 34 -8.65 1.02 -3.52
C MET A 34 -8.60 2.32 -4.33
N THR A 35 -7.50 2.51 -5.09
CA THR A 35 -7.46 3.52 -6.15
C THR A 35 -8.28 3.03 -7.34
N PRO A 36 -9.38 3.69 -7.73
CA PRO A 36 -10.30 3.15 -8.75
C PRO A 36 -9.68 3.07 -10.15
N ILE A 37 -8.74 3.96 -10.46
CA ILE A 37 -8.03 4.01 -11.74
C ILE A 37 -6.53 3.95 -11.42
N PRO A 38 -5.92 2.75 -11.38
CA PRO A 38 -4.51 2.60 -11.10
C PRO A 38 -3.66 3.14 -12.25
N VAL A 39 -2.43 3.54 -11.94
CA VAL A 39 -1.46 3.97 -12.94
C VAL A 39 -0.96 2.75 -13.71
N THR A 40 -1.03 2.81 -15.04
CA THR A 40 -0.61 1.72 -15.93
C THR A 40 0.52 2.13 -16.87
N VAL A 41 1.26 1.13 -17.35
CA VAL A 41 2.26 1.22 -18.41
C VAL A 41 2.12 0.04 -19.37
N ALA A 42 2.51 0.22 -20.63
CA ALA A 42 2.59 -0.87 -21.60
C ALA A 42 3.91 -1.66 -21.41
N PRO A 43 3.95 -2.96 -21.75
CA PRO A 43 5.16 -3.79 -21.58
C PRO A 43 6.34 -3.36 -22.47
N ASP A 44 6.09 -2.60 -23.53
CA ASP A 44 7.08 -2.05 -24.46
C ASP A 44 7.52 -0.63 -24.10
N HIS A 45 6.93 0.00 -23.08
CA HIS A 45 7.45 1.27 -22.57
C HIS A 45 8.86 1.10 -22.00
N ASN A 46 9.69 2.12 -22.20
CA ASN A 46 11.00 2.12 -21.60
C ASN A 46 10.89 2.27 -20.06
N VAL A 47 11.91 1.77 -19.34
CA VAL A 47 11.94 1.81 -17.87
C VAL A 47 11.93 3.24 -17.32
N ARG A 48 12.50 4.22 -18.05
CA ARG A 48 12.50 5.63 -17.68
C ARG A 48 11.08 6.22 -17.69
N ASP A 49 10.24 5.86 -18.65
CA ASP A 49 8.86 6.33 -18.76
C ASP A 49 8.01 5.79 -17.61
N ALA A 50 8.23 4.52 -17.25
CA ALA A 50 7.59 3.93 -16.07
C ALA A 50 8.03 4.63 -14.78
N ALA A 51 9.32 4.93 -14.63
CA ALA A 51 9.85 5.68 -13.49
C ALA A 51 9.27 7.11 -13.44
N GLN A 52 9.16 7.79 -14.58
CA GLN A 52 8.56 9.12 -14.65
C GLN A 52 7.09 9.10 -14.25
N ARG A 53 6.32 8.10 -14.72
CA ARG A 53 4.91 7.93 -14.31
C ARG A 53 4.76 7.67 -12.80
N MET A 54 5.67 6.91 -12.19
CA MET A 54 5.70 6.72 -10.74
C MET A 54 5.89 8.06 -10.00
N ILE A 55 6.79 8.92 -10.48
CA ILE A 55 7.05 10.25 -9.91
C ILE A 55 5.82 11.15 -10.07
N ASP A 56 5.29 11.26 -11.29
CA ASP A 56 4.19 12.17 -11.63
C ASP A 56 2.92 11.82 -10.83
N ALA A 57 2.62 10.52 -10.71
CA ALA A 57 1.47 10.04 -9.97
C ALA A 57 1.73 9.83 -8.47
N ARG A 58 2.96 10.05 -7.99
CA ARG A 58 3.39 9.84 -6.59
C ARG A 58 3.09 8.43 -6.06
N VAL A 59 3.38 7.41 -6.88
CA VAL A 59 3.19 6.00 -6.55
C VAL A 59 4.50 5.22 -6.63
N HIS A 60 4.62 4.16 -5.84
CA HIS A 60 5.80 3.28 -5.86
C HIS A 60 5.67 2.09 -6.82
N ARG A 61 4.50 1.91 -7.43
CA ARG A 61 4.17 0.77 -8.27
C ARG A 61 3.26 1.20 -9.41
N VAL A 62 3.46 0.59 -10.57
CA VAL A 62 2.57 0.70 -11.72
C VAL A 62 2.16 -0.69 -12.17
N LEU A 63 0.96 -0.78 -12.74
CA LEU A 63 0.49 -2.01 -13.39
C LEU A 63 1.01 -2.05 -14.82
N VAL A 64 1.52 -3.20 -15.25
CA VAL A 64 1.89 -3.42 -16.65
C VAL A 64 0.69 -4.05 -17.34
N THR A 65 0.17 -3.39 -18.36
CA THR A 65 -1.05 -3.79 -19.07
C THR A 65 -0.83 -3.90 -20.58
N GLN A 66 -1.39 -4.94 -21.21
CA GLN A 66 -1.39 -5.12 -22.66
C GLN A 66 -2.81 -5.47 -23.11
N ASN A 67 -3.38 -4.72 -24.06
CA ASN A 67 -4.75 -4.92 -24.55
C ASN A 67 -5.80 -5.02 -23.41
N ASP A 68 -5.72 -4.09 -22.45
CA ASP A 68 -6.56 -4.05 -21.24
C ASP A 68 -6.40 -5.23 -20.27
N GLU A 69 -5.48 -6.16 -20.52
CA GLU A 69 -5.14 -7.24 -19.60
C GLU A 69 -3.95 -6.85 -18.71
N LEU A 70 -4.05 -7.18 -17.42
CA LEU A 70 -2.94 -7.07 -16.48
C LEU A 70 -1.93 -8.18 -16.74
N VAL A 71 -0.72 -7.82 -17.17
CA VAL A 71 0.36 -8.77 -17.46
C VAL A 71 1.50 -8.74 -16.44
N GLY A 72 1.53 -7.75 -15.55
CA GLY A 72 2.55 -7.68 -14.51
C GLY A 72 2.45 -6.45 -13.62
N ILE A 73 3.41 -6.33 -12.72
CA ILE A 73 3.57 -5.20 -11.80
C ILE A 73 5.04 -4.80 -11.83
N LEU A 74 5.31 -3.50 -11.95
CA LEU A 74 6.65 -2.94 -11.81
C LEU A 74 6.68 -2.04 -10.57
N SER A 75 7.65 -2.26 -9.70
CA SER A 75 7.86 -1.49 -8.47
C SER A 75 9.13 -0.64 -8.54
N SER A 76 9.19 0.39 -7.69
CA SER A 76 10.39 1.21 -7.54
C SER A 76 11.60 0.39 -7.07
N LEU A 77 11.40 -0.72 -6.36
CA LEU A 77 12.49 -1.59 -5.94
C LEU A 77 13.10 -2.35 -7.13
N ASP A 78 12.30 -2.72 -8.12
CA ASP A 78 12.80 -3.33 -9.36
C ASP A 78 13.70 -2.35 -10.11
N LEU A 79 13.34 -1.06 -10.13
CA LEU A 79 14.18 0.01 -10.71
C LEU A 79 15.51 0.16 -9.96
N VAL A 80 15.46 0.14 -8.62
CA VAL A 80 16.67 0.17 -7.78
C VAL A 80 17.53 -1.06 -8.05
N GLY A 81 16.91 -2.24 -8.14
CA GLY A 81 17.57 -3.49 -8.50
C GLY A 81 18.27 -3.37 -9.85
N LEU A 82 17.60 -2.83 -10.86
CA LEU A 82 18.17 -2.60 -12.19
C LEU A 82 19.44 -1.74 -12.16
N VAL A 83 19.45 -0.67 -11.37
CA VAL A 83 20.61 0.21 -11.20
C VAL A 83 21.72 -0.46 -10.39
N ALA A 84 21.37 -1.26 -9.38
CA ALA A 84 22.32 -1.94 -8.51
C ALA A 84 22.94 -3.20 -9.13
N SER A 85 22.29 -3.77 -10.15
CA SER A 85 22.70 -5.06 -10.73
C SER A 85 23.82 -4.95 -11.76
N ASP A 86 24.22 -3.74 -12.17
CA ASP A 86 25.12 -3.45 -13.31
C ASP A 86 24.73 -4.27 -14.57
N PHE A 87 24.06 -3.64 -15.55
CA PHE A 87 23.81 -4.27 -16.85
C PHE A 87 25.07 -4.82 -17.51
#